data_AF-A0A6P4XI92-F1
#
_entry.id   AF-A0A6P4XI92-F1
#
_cell.length_a   1.000
_cell.length_b   1.000
_cell.length_c   1.000
_cell.angle_alpha   90.00
_cell.angle_beta   90.00
_cell.angle_gamma   90.00
#
_symmetry.space_group_name_H-M   'P 1'
#
loop_
_entity.id
_entity.type
_entity.pdbx_description
1 polymer ?
#
loop_
_entity_poly.entity_id
_entity_poly.type
_entity_poly.pdbx_seq_one_letter_code
_entity_poly.pdbx_strand_id
1 'polypeptide(L)'
;MNTSLLILLCGTFGQVFGGADQDEAQLDARGPSALIDAGSSDISAGGTEDTDAEAPVSFSLNDVIHRLLQQQEEIRQLQVMVANRERTVQSFRCESGILNTNINSGSGSRHRDLTATFSRSFPRTPVVTVGLRKVDNSRDRNLRVTVVVQSVYVSHLTVRFWTWADTRLNSIGVNWMACA
;
A
#
# COMPACT_ATOMS: atom_id res chain seq x y z
N MET A 1 -20.53 -40.92 -9.00
CA MET A 1 -19.08 -40.78 -9.27
C MET A 1 -18.64 -39.41 -8.80
N ASN A 2 -17.67 -39.37 -7.89
CA ASN A 2 -17.30 -38.22 -7.07
C ASN A 2 -16.92 -36.96 -7.86
N THR A 3 -17.53 -35.84 -7.45
CA THR A 3 -17.16 -34.48 -7.83
C THR A 3 -16.05 -33.96 -6.91
N SER A 4 -14.84 -33.77 -7.44
CA SER A 4 -13.79 -33.00 -6.78
C SER A 4 -13.54 -31.70 -7.55
N LEU A 5 -14.00 -30.60 -6.96
CA LEU A 5 -13.69 -29.23 -7.34
C LEU A 5 -12.32 -28.89 -6.74
N LEU A 6 -11.26 -28.85 -7.56
CA LEU A 6 -9.92 -28.45 -7.11
C LEU A 6 -9.66 -27.01 -7.57
N ILE A 7 -9.86 -26.05 -6.67
CA ILE A 7 -9.38 -24.67 -6.82
C ILE A 7 -7.95 -24.66 -6.25
N LEU A 8 -6.94 -24.72 -7.12
CA LEU A 8 -5.55 -24.53 -6.76
C LEU A 8 -5.26 -23.02 -6.68
N LEU A 9 -5.18 -22.51 -5.45
CA LEU A 9 -4.49 -21.26 -5.13
C LEU A 9 -3.16 -21.62 -4.47
N CYS A 10 -2.13 -20.81 -4.78
CA CYS A 10 -0.83 -20.69 -4.12
C CYS A 10 0.37 -21.44 -4.75
N GLY A 11 1.43 -20.67 -4.96
CA GLY A 11 2.81 -21.06 -5.32
C GLY A 11 3.68 -19.80 -5.26
N THR A 12 4.02 -19.34 -4.05
CA THR A 12 5.30 -19.55 -3.31
C THR A 12 6.34 -18.48 -3.60
N PHE A 13 6.45 -17.53 -2.65
CA PHE A 13 7.49 -16.53 -2.49
C PHE A 13 8.67 -17.17 -1.73
N GLY A 14 9.87 -17.14 -2.30
CA GLY A 14 11.11 -17.52 -1.62
C GLY A 14 12.06 -16.33 -1.56
N GLN A 15 12.24 -15.76 -0.37
CA GLN A 15 13.31 -14.80 -0.06
C GLN A 15 14.07 -15.36 1.15
N VAL A 16 15.36 -15.63 0.94
CA VAL A 16 16.34 -15.96 1.97
C VAL A 16 17.17 -14.71 2.19
N PHE A 17 17.05 -14.09 3.37
CA PHE A 17 18.12 -13.28 3.96
C PHE A 17 18.01 -13.42 5.48
N GLY A 18 18.96 -14.15 6.06
CA GLY A 18 19.21 -14.18 7.49
C GLY A 18 20.24 -13.11 7.83
N GLY A 19 19.89 -12.28 8.81
CA GLY A 19 20.78 -11.34 9.49
C GLY A 19 20.11 -11.00 10.82
N ALA A 20 20.55 -11.68 11.87
CA ALA A 20 20.12 -11.43 13.24
C ALA A 20 21.12 -10.45 13.86
N ASP A 21 20.64 -9.30 14.28
CA ASP A 21 21.16 -8.59 15.45
C ASP A 21 19.95 -8.03 16.20
N GLN A 22 19.89 -8.42 17.47
CA GLN A 22 18.86 -8.07 18.43
C GLN A 22 19.13 -6.66 18.96
N ASP A 23 18.08 -5.85 19.10
CA ASP A 23 17.96 -4.96 20.25
C ASP A 23 16.48 -4.64 20.49
N GLU A 24 16.08 -4.87 21.74
CA GLU A 24 14.72 -4.81 22.24
C GLU A 24 14.17 -3.38 22.25
N ALA A 25 12.94 -3.23 21.74
CA ALA A 25 12.12 -2.05 21.96
C ALA A 25 11.19 -2.34 23.15
N GLN A 26 11.44 -1.69 24.28
CA GLN A 26 10.48 -1.61 25.38
C GLN A 26 9.76 -0.25 25.30
N LEU A 27 8.47 -0.32 24.97
CA LEU A 27 7.49 0.75 25.10
C LEU A 27 7.41 1.20 26.56
N ASP A 28 7.44 2.51 26.81
CA ASP A 28 6.40 3.07 27.67
C ASP A 28 6.05 4.51 27.30
N ALA A 29 4.75 4.75 27.26
CA ALA A 29 4.12 5.98 26.83
C ALA A 29 3.98 6.94 28.02
N ARG A 30 4.14 8.25 27.79
CA ARG A 30 3.48 9.30 28.59
C ARG A 30 3.54 10.63 27.85
N GLY A 31 2.40 11.02 27.29
CA GLY A 31 2.14 12.40 26.91
C GLY A 31 1.79 13.24 28.14
N PRO A 32 1.95 14.58 28.09
CA PRO A 32 1.48 15.44 29.16
C PRO A 32 0.05 15.91 28.87
N SER A 33 -0.84 15.74 29.83
CA SER A 33 -2.09 16.50 29.94
C SER A 33 -2.17 17.10 31.33
N ALA A 34 -2.59 18.35 31.33
CA ALA A 34 -2.79 19.23 32.48
C ALA A 34 -3.83 18.68 33.49
N LEU A 35 -3.75 19.17 34.73
CA LEU A 35 -4.79 19.91 35.47
C LEU A 35 -4.34 20.05 36.95
N ILE A 36 -4.16 21.27 37.48
CA ILE A 36 -5.03 21.99 38.44
C ILE A 36 -5.29 21.22 39.76
N ASP A 37 -4.80 21.69 40.92
CA ASP A 37 -5.58 22.38 41.97
C ASP A 37 -4.75 22.67 43.26
N ALA A 38 -5.35 23.49 44.13
CA ALA A 38 -4.87 24.47 45.10
C ALA A 38 -4.33 24.04 46.49
N GLY A 39 -3.84 25.07 47.23
CA GLY A 39 -3.84 25.17 48.71
C GLY A 39 -2.44 25.44 49.31
N SER A 40 -2.02 26.68 49.60
CA SER A 40 -2.21 27.47 50.86
C SER A 40 -1.53 26.80 52.09
N SER A 41 -0.76 27.41 53.00
CA SER A 41 -0.48 28.77 53.52
C SER A 41 0.93 28.72 54.21
N ASP A 42 1.68 29.77 54.55
CA ASP A 42 1.45 30.93 55.42
C ASP A 42 2.67 31.86 55.33
N ILE A 43 2.49 33.19 55.17
CA ILE A 43 3.36 34.20 55.80
C ILE A 43 2.50 35.43 56.12
N SER A 44 2.51 35.83 57.40
CA SER A 44 1.80 37.00 57.90
C SER A 44 2.67 38.25 57.93
N ALA A 45 1.98 39.37 57.68
CA ALA A 45 2.16 40.72 58.19
C ALA A 45 3.10 41.68 57.43
N GLY A 46 2.49 42.80 57.02
CA GLY A 46 3.17 44.06 56.75
C GLY A 46 2.61 44.77 55.52
N GLY A 47 1.45 45.41 55.66
CA GLY A 47 0.87 46.23 54.59
C GLY A 47 1.61 47.55 54.40
N THR A 48 1.65 48.01 53.16
CA THR A 48 1.50 49.42 52.74
C THR A 48 1.16 49.42 51.26
N GLU A 49 0.37 50.43 50.89
CA GLU A 49 -0.09 50.78 49.55
C GLU A 49 0.96 50.59 48.45
N ASP A 50 0.56 50.09 47.28
CA ASP A 50 0.46 50.95 46.10
C ASP A 50 -0.05 50.18 44.88
N THR A 51 -0.60 50.97 43.97
CA THR A 51 -1.18 50.67 42.67
C THR A 51 -0.36 49.71 41.79
N ASP A 52 -0.96 48.63 41.30
CA ASP A 52 -0.37 47.86 40.20
C ASP A 52 -1.32 47.81 39.00
N ALA A 53 -1.06 48.77 38.10
CA ALA A 53 -1.42 48.65 36.70
C ALA A 53 -0.71 47.43 36.11
N GLU A 54 -1.45 46.62 35.37
CA GLU A 54 -0.97 45.43 34.67
C GLU A 54 0.25 45.77 33.79
N ALA A 55 1.45 45.42 34.26
CA ALA A 55 2.69 45.71 33.57
C ALA A 55 2.77 44.87 32.28
N PRO A 56 3.08 45.47 31.12
CA PRO A 56 3.24 44.72 29.89
C PRO A 56 4.46 43.80 30.04
N VAL A 57 4.26 42.50 29.82
CA VAL A 57 5.31 41.47 29.83
C VAL A 57 6.45 41.94 28.92
N SER A 58 7.55 42.44 29.52
CA SER A 58 8.70 42.93 28.77
C SER A 58 9.45 41.73 28.21
N PHE A 59 9.19 41.41 26.95
CA PHE A 59 9.91 40.35 26.26
C PHE A 59 11.33 40.84 26.00
N SER A 60 12.32 40.26 26.68
CA SER A 60 13.72 40.66 26.53
C SER A 60 14.17 40.40 25.10
N LEU A 61 15.04 41.26 24.55
CA LEU A 61 15.64 41.03 23.24
C LEU A 61 16.31 39.65 23.15
N ASN A 62 16.85 39.17 24.28
CA ASN A 62 17.44 37.84 24.40
C ASN A 62 16.38 36.74 24.22
N ASP A 63 15.17 36.92 24.73
CA ASP A 63 14.08 35.95 24.57
C ASP A 63 13.62 35.86 23.11
N VAL A 64 13.63 36.98 22.37
CA VAL A 64 13.35 36.98 20.92
C VAL A 64 14.42 36.21 20.16
N ILE A 65 15.69 36.46 20.49
CA ILE A 65 16.82 35.78 19.87
C ILE A 65 16.71 34.27 20.12
N HIS A 66 16.42 33.85 21.36
CA HIS A 66 16.25 32.45 21.69
C HIS A 66 15.08 31.80 20.92
N ARG A 67 13.93 32.48 20.79
CA ARG A 67 12.80 31.97 20.01
C ARG A 67 13.11 31.85 18.52
N LEU A 68 13.78 32.83 17.93
CA LEU A 68 14.16 32.78 16.51
C LEU A 68 15.17 31.68 16.23
N LEU A 69 16.16 31.50 17.10
CA LEU A 69 17.13 30.40 16.99
C LEU A 69 16.45 29.03 17.13
N GLN A 70 15.50 28.92 18.07
CA GLN A 70 14.73 27.71 18.25
C GLN A 70 13.86 27.40 17.03
N GLN A 71 13.15 28.40 16.50
CA GLN A 71 12.34 28.23 15.29
C GLN A 71 13.18 27.82 14.08
N GLN A 72 14.39 28.37 13.93
CA GLN A 72 15.28 28.00 12.84
C GLN A 72 15.73 26.53 12.91
N GLU A 73 16.03 26.02 14.11
CA GLU A 73 16.40 24.62 14.26
C GLU A 73 15.22 23.68 14.03
N GLU A 74 14.03 24.01 14.53
CA GLU A 74 12.82 23.23 14.29
C GLU A 74 12.51 23.12 12.78
N ILE A 75 12.57 24.23 12.05
CA ILE A 75 12.36 24.24 10.59
C ILE A 75 13.43 23.38 9.90
N ARG A 76 14.69 23.49 10.32
CA ARG A 76 15.80 22.71 9.76
C ARG A 76 15.57 21.21 9.93
N GLN A 77 15.10 20.80 11.11
CA GLN A 77 14.80 19.39 11.39
C GLN A 77 13.60 18.90 10.60
N LEU A 78 12.54 19.70 10.49
CA LEU A 78 11.36 19.36 9.68
C LEU A 78 11.72 19.15 8.20
N GLN A 79 12.63 19.97 7.66
CA GLN A 79 13.10 19.79 6.28
C GLN A 79 13.83 18.45 6.07
N VAL A 80 14.68 18.04 7.03
CA VAL A 80 15.34 16.73 6.99
C VAL A 80 14.31 15.59 7.07
N MET A 81 13.29 15.74 7.92
CA MET A 81 12.21 14.76 8.03
C MET A 81 11.38 14.66 6.74
N VAL A 82 11.06 15.78 6.09
CA VAL A 82 10.34 15.80 4.80
C VAL A 82 11.18 15.13 3.71
N ALA A 83 12.48 15.45 3.59
CA ALA A 83 13.37 14.84 2.61
C ALA A 83 13.51 13.31 2.80
N ASN A 84 13.53 12.84 4.06
CA ASN A 84 13.54 11.41 4.37
C ASN A 84 12.16 10.75 4.16
N ARG A 85 11.07 11.49 4.38
CA ARG A 85 9.70 11.02 4.16
C ARG A 85 9.36 10.91 2.68
N GLU A 86 9.92 11.76 1.83
CA GLU A 86 9.80 11.62 0.37
C GLU A 86 10.39 10.29 -0.13
N ARG A 87 11.41 9.74 0.53
CA ARG A 87 11.96 8.42 0.18
C ARG A 87 11.03 7.25 0.50
N THR A 88 10.05 7.43 1.39
CA THR A 88 9.11 6.37 1.81
C THR A 88 7.79 6.38 1.04
N VAL A 89 7.53 7.41 0.23
CA VAL A 89 6.47 7.33 -0.81
C VAL A 89 7.04 6.60 -2.01
N GLN A 90 7.34 5.31 -1.83
CA GLN A 90 7.58 4.40 -2.94
C GLN A 90 6.32 4.45 -3.79
N SER A 91 6.38 5.11 -4.96
CA SER A 91 5.19 5.29 -5.80
C SER A 91 4.72 3.91 -6.29
N PHE A 92 3.80 3.30 -5.55
CA PHE A 92 3.20 2.03 -5.92
C PHE A 92 2.35 2.29 -7.16
N ARG A 93 2.79 1.76 -8.30
CA ARG A 93 2.08 1.96 -9.56
C ARG A 93 1.29 0.71 -9.85
N CYS A 94 0.00 0.88 -10.16
CA CYS A 94 -0.85 -0.19 -10.64
C CYS A 94 -1.36 0.13 -12.04
N GLU A 95 -1.43 -0.88 -12.90
CA GLU A 95 -2.11 -0.85 -14.18
C GLU A 95 -3.11 -2.00 -14.24
N SER A 96 -4.23 -1.81 -14.93
CA SER A 96 -5.26 -2.82 -15.07
C SER A 96 -5.86 -2.80 -16.47
N GLY A 97 -6.49 -3.90 -16.86
CA GLY A 97 -7.14 -3.98 -18.15
C GLY A 97 -7.95 -5.26 -18.33
N ILE A 98 -8.40 -5.46 -19.56
CA ILE A 98 -9.29 -6.56 -19.94
C ILE A 98 -8.69 -7.29 -21.14
N LEU A 99 -8.75 -8.62 -21.11
CA LEU A 99 -8.44 -9.47 -22.25
C LEU A 99 -9.67 -10.32 -22.56
N ASN A 100 -10.08 -10.38 -23.83
CA ASN A 100 -11.22 -11.15 -24.30
C ASN A 100 -10.81 -12.03 -25.48
N THR A 101 -11.31 -13.26 -25.51
CA THR A 101 -11.11 -14.19 -26.63
C THR A 101 -12.29 -15.13 -26.79
N ASN A 102 -12.20 -16.03 -27.76
CA ASN A 102 -13.09 -17.17 -27.94
C ASN A 102 -12.26 -18.43 -28.24
N ILE A 103 -12.80 -19.59 -27.84
CA ILE A 103 -12.25 -20.90 -28.16
C ILE A 103 -13.45 -21.80 -28.47
N ASN A 104 -14.13 -21.51 -29.58
CA ASN A 104 -15.43 -22.10 -29.94
C ASN A 104 -15.33 -23.24 -30.98
N SER A 105 -14.15 -23.47 -31.55
CA SER A 105 -13.91 -24.47 -32.59
C SER A 105 -12.86 -25.50 -32.18
N GLY A 106 -12.85 -26.63 -32.88
CA GLY A 106 -11.99 -27.77 -32.59
C GLY A 106 -12.42 -28.58 -31.36
N SER A 107 -11.59 -29.55 -31.01
CA SER A 107 -11.75 -30.43 -29.86
C SER A 107 -10.38 -30.72 -29.22
N GLY A 108 -10.37 -31.40 -28.07
CA GLY A 108 -9.15 -31.67 -27.34
C GLY A 108 -8.58 -30.42 -26.68
N SER A 109 -7.31 -30.49 -26.29
CA SER A 109 -6.59 -29.41 -25.61
C SER A 109 -6.37 -28.22 -26.54
N ARG A 110 -6.94 -27.06 -26.20
CA ARG A 110 -6.92 -25.85 -27.03
C ARG A 110 -6.68 -24.64 -26.15
N HIS A 111 -5.85 -23.72 -26.61
CA HIS A 111 -5.57 -22.50 -25.89
C HIS A 111 -5.46 -21.28 -26.81
N ARG A 112 -5.54 -20.10 -26.18
CA ARG A 112 -5.26 -18.80 -26.76
C ARG A 112 -4.43 -18.01 -25.76
N ASP A 113 -3.31 -17.48 -26.25
CA ASP A 113 -2.43 -16.63 -25.46
C ASP A 113 -2.69 -15.19 -25.90
N LEU A 114 -2.99 -14.33 -24.93
CA LEU A 114 -3.19 -12.91 -25.16
C LEU A 114 -2.20 -12.11 -24.34
N THR A 115 -1.63 -11.08 -24.95
CA THR A 115 -0.67 -10.18 -24.33
C THR A 115 -1.32 -8.85 -24.01
N ALA A 116 -1.11 -8.37 -22.78
CA ALA A 116 -1.41 -7.00 -22.38
C ALA A 116 -0.11 -6.23 -22.20
N THR A 117 0.04 -5.12 -22.92
CA THR A 117 1.19 -4.22 -22.83
C THR A 117 0.87 -3.10 -21.85
N PHE A 118 1.80 -2.79 -20.96
CA PHE A 118 1.68 -1.67 -20.04
C PHE A 118 1.92 -0.35 -20.75
N SER A 119 1.24 0.70 -20.30
CA SER A 119 1.39 2.06 -20.84
C SER A 119 2.81 2.58 -20.68
N ARG A 120 3.50 2.14 -19.62
CA ARG A 120 4.92 2.41 -19.36
C ARG A 120 5.56 1.16 -18.77
N SER A 121 6.84 0.92 -19.01
CA SER A 121 7.54 -0.16 -18.32
C SER A 121 7.58 0.09 -16.81
N PHE A 122 7.40 -0.96 -16.01
CA PHE A 122 7.62 -0.94 -14.56
C PHE A 122 9.12 -0.95 -14.25
N PRO A 123 9.55 -0.40 -13.10
CA PRO A 123 10.95 -0.47 -12.68
C PRO A 123 11.39 -1.89 -12.30
N ARG A 124 10.43 -2.77 -11.97
CA ARG A 124 10.61 -4.15 -11.52
C ARG A 124 9.50 -5.00 -12.13
N THR A 125 9.67 -6.32 -12.20
CA THR A 125 8.58 -7.21 -12.61
C THR A 125 7.38 -7.05 -11.65
N PRO A 126 6.19 -6.67 -12.15
CA PRO A 126 5.03 -6.44 -11.29
C PRO A 126 4.43 -7.74 -10.76
N VAL A 127 3.74 -7.64 -9.63
CA VAL A 127 2.84 -8.70 -9.16
C VAL A 127 1.54 -8.59 -9.93
N VAL A 128 1.08 -9.70 -10.53
CA VAL A 128 -0.10 -9.74 -11.39
C VAL A 128 -1.18 -10.64 -10.79
N THR A 129 -2.40 -10.13 -10.77
CA THR A 129 -3.61 -10.91 -10.48
C THR A 129 -4.52 -10.92 -11.70
N VAL A 130 -5.14 -12.07 -11.97
CA VAL A 130 -6.11 -12.24 -13.06
C VAL A 130 -7.38 -12.89 -12.51
N GLY A 131 -8.53 -12.37 -12.91
CA GLY A 131 -9.84 -12.89 -12.53
C GLY A 131 -10.76 -13.02 -13.74
N LEU A 132 -11.54 -14.10 -13.80
CA LEU A 132 -12.58 -14.26 -14.81
C LEU A 132 -13.61 -13.13 -14.68
N ARG A 133 -13.91 -12.49 -15.81
CA ARG A 133 -14.91 -11.40 -15.91
C ARG A 133 -16.17 -11.86 -16.64
N LYS A 134 -16.01 -12.71 -17.65
CA LYS A 134 -17.09 -13.17 -18.52
C LYS A 134 -16.81 -14.59 -18.98
N VAL A 135 -17.83 -15.44 -18.98
CA VAL A 135 -17.79 -16.78 -19.57
C VAL A 135 -19.11 -17.04 -20.29
N ASP A 136 -19.03 -17.28 -21.60
CA ASP A 136 -20.12 -17.70 -22.47
C ASP A 136 -19.71 -19.04 -23.10
N ASN A 137 -20.37 -20.11 -22.64
CA ASN A 137 -20.14 -21.49 -23.06
C ASN A 137 -21.41 -22.03 -23.72
N SER A 138 -21.23 -22.86 -24.75
CA SER A 138 -22.34 -23.53 -25.41
C SER A 138 -23.08 -24.45 -24.43
N ARG A 139 -24.42 -24.34 -24.42
CA ARG A 139 -25.30 -25.06 -23.48
C ARG A 139 -25.24 -26.58 -23.60
N ASP A 140 -24.79 -27.11 -24.74
CA ASP A 140 -24.75 -28.54 -25.07
C ASP A 140 -23.41 -29.20 -24.70
N ARG A 141 -22.49 -28.46 -24.05
CA ARG A 141 -21.15 -28.93 -23.67
C ARG A 141 -20.83 -28.53 -22.24
N ASN A 142 -20.05 -29.35 -21.56
CA ASN A 142 -19.59 -29.01 -20.21
C ASN A 142 -18.64 -27.81 -20.24
N LEU A 143 -18.79 -26.91 -19.27
CA LEU A 143 -17.86 -25.80 -19.09
C LEU A 143 -16.56 -26.31 -18.48
N ARG A 144 -15.47 -26.19 -19.23
CA ARG A 144 -14.11 -26.52 -18.78
C ARG A 144 -13.16 -25.41 -19.20
N VAL A 145 -12.64 -24.67 -18.25
CA VAL A 145 -11.76 -23.54 -18.55
C VAL A 145 -10.75 -23.31 -17.45
N THR A 146 -9.55 -22.94 -17.88
CA THR A 146 -8.46 -22.54 -17.02
C THR A 146 -7.84 -21.28 -17.59
N VAL A 147 -7.55 -20.31 -16.73
CA VAL A 147 -6.83 -19.10 -17.09
C VAL A 147 -5.59 -19.05 -16.24
N VAL A 148 -4.43 -18.91 -16.88
CA VAL A 148 -3.13 -18.80 -16.19
C VAL A 148 -2.34 -17.62 -16.73
N VAL A 149 -1.62 -16.95 -15.84
CA VAL A 149 -0.58 -16.01 -16.24
C VAL A 149 0.62 -16.84 -16.70
N GLN A 150 0.97 -16.73 -17.97
CA GLN A 150 2.04 -17.53 -18.57
C GLN A 150 3.41 -16.89 -18.40
N SER A 151 3.47 -15.56 -18.55
CA SER A 151 4.71 -14.79 -18.36
C SER A 151 4.39 -13.36 -17.95
N VAL A 152 5.29 -12.78 -17.15
CA VAL A 152 5.21 -11.38 -16.71
C VAL A 152 6.57 -10.74 -16.91
N TYR A 153 6.58 -9.62 -17.61
CA TYR A 153 7.75 -8.78 -17.85
C TYR A 153 7.49 -7.37 -17.34
N VAL A 154 8.51 -6.52 -17.36
CA VAL A 154 8.36 -5.11 -16.95
C VAL A 154 7.47 -4.30 -17.91
N SER A 155 7.34 -4.72 -19.17
CA SER A 155 6.61 -3.99 -20.22
C SER A 155 5.27 -4.61 -20.58
N HIS A 156 5.05 -5.88 -20.26
CA HIS A 156 3.85 -6.61 -20.66
C HIS A 156 3.65 -7.88 -19.82
N LEU A 157 2.46 -8.48 -19.93
CA LEU A 157 2.14 -9.80 -19.41
C LEU A 157 1.41 -10.64 -20.47
N THR A 158 1.52 -11.96 -20.37
CA THR A 158 0.79 -12.90 -21.23
C THR A 158 -0.13 -13.78 -20.40
N VAL A 159 -1.40 -13.82 -20.77
CA VAL A 159 -2.42 -14.68 -20.16
C VAL A 159 -2.84 -15.76 -21.15
N ARG A 160 -2.79 -17.01 -20.70
CA ARG A 160 -3.26 -18.17 -21.45
C ARG A 160 -4.67 -18.53 -21.01
N PHE A 161 -5.58 -18.55 -21.97
CA PHE A 161 -6.91 -19.13 -21.86
C PHE A 161 -6.85 -20.56 -22.39
N TRP A 162 -7.14 -21.54 -21.54
CA TRP A 162 -7.05 -22.95 -21.87
C TRP A 162 -8.39 -23.66 -21.66
N THR A 163 -8.76 -24.52 -22.61
CA THR A 163 -9.93 -25.38 -22.54
C THR A 163 -9.60 -26.75 -23.15
N TRP A 164 -10.43 -27.75 -22.89
CA TRP A 164 -10.20 -29.11 -23.37
C TRP A 164 -11.50 -29.84 -23.70
N ALA A 165 -11.32 -31.07 -24.22
CA ALA A 165 -12.40 -31.94 -24.70
C ALA A 165 -13.27 -31.22 -25.75
N ASP A 166 -14.58 -31.30 -25.60
CA ASP A 166 -15.60 -30.80 -26.53
C ASP A 166 -16.14 -29.41 -26.17
N THR A 167 -15.56 -28.74 -25.16
CA THR A 167 -15.99 -27.42 -24.68
C THR A 167 -16.00 -26.38 -25.80
N ARG A 168 -17.01 -25.51 -25.84
CA ARG A 168 -17.12 -24.42 -26.84
C ARG A 168 -17.35 -23.10 -26.14
N LEU A 169 -16.26 -22.34 -25.96
CA LEU A 169 -16.27 -21.02 -25.36
C LEU A 169 -16.56 -19.98 -26.45
N ASN A 170 -17.82 -19.56 -26.57
CA ASN A 170 -18.25 -18.53 -27.53
C ASN A 170 -17.60 -17.18 -27.22
N SER A 171 -17.44 -16.88 -25.92
CA SER A 171 -16.67 -15.74 -25.47
C SER A 171 -16.18 -15.96 -24.04
N ILE A 172 -14.95 -15.57 -23.77
CA ILE A 172 -14.37 -15.56 -22.42
C ILE A 172 -13.55 -14.29 -22.25
N GLY A 173 -13.58 -13.73 -21.04
CA GLY A 173 -12.81 -12.54 -20.71
C GLY A 173 -12.32 -12.54 -19.28
N VAL A 174 -11.18 -11.88 -19.06
CA VAL A 174 -10.57 -11.70 -17.74
C VAL A 174 -10.30 -10.22 -17.49
N ASN A 175 -10.37 -9.81 -16.22
CA ASN A 175 -9.73 -8.61 -15.74
C ASN A 175 -8.32 -8.98 -15.25
N TRP A 176 -7.34 -8.12 -15.51
CA TRP A 176 -6.01 -8.24 -14.95
C TRP A 176 -5.63 -6.96 -14.22
N MET A 177 -4.79 -7.08 -13.20
CA MET A 177 -4.18 -5.97 -12.46
C MET A 177 -2.71 -6.32 -12.20
N ALA A 178 -1.83 -5.36 -12.43
CA ALA A 178 -0.38 -5.47 -12.26
C ALA A 178 0.12 -4.31 -11.41
N CYS A 179 0.85 -4.59 -10.33
CA CYS A 179 1.41 -3.54 -9.46
C CYS A 179 2.90 -3.76 -9.12
N ALA A 180 3.69 -2.68 -9.11
CA ALA A 180 5.12 -2.70 -8.73
C ALA A 180 5.58 -1.40 -8.06
#